data_AF-A0A839WV23-F1
#
_entry.id   AF-A0A839WV23-F1
#
_cell.length_a   1.000
_cell.length_b   1.000
_cell.length_c   1.000
_cell.angle_alpha   90.00
_cell.angle_beta   90.00
_cell.angle_gamma   90.00
#
_symmetry.space_group_name_H-M   'P 1'
#
loop_
_entity.id
_entity.type
_entity.pdbx_description
1 polymer ?
#
loop_
_entity_poly.entity_id
_entity_poly.type
_entity_poly.pdbx_seq_one_letter_code
_entity_poly.pdbx_strand_id
1 'polypeptide(L)' 'MDSLTLHDLDDDMLARLCILATQHGRSMEDEARRILIDALCPDTASAPSPSVGGDSGASPEASGDARLKPPAFSTDT' A
#
# COMPACT_ATOMS: atom_id res chain seq x y z
N MET A 1 24.47 -21.31 18.35
CA MET A 1 23.18 -21.51 17.66
C MET A 1 22.15 -21.56 18.75
N ASP A 2 21.37 -20.49 18.90
CA ASP A 2 20.26 -20.50 19.86
C ASP A 2 19.07 -21.21 19.22
N SER A 3 18.45 -22.11 19.98
CA SER A 3 17.29 -22.90 19.52
C SER A 3 16.02 -22.39 20.19
N LEU A 4 14.96 -22.23 19.40
CA LEU A 4 13.60 -21.94 19.88
C LEU A 4 12.70 -23.13 19.54
N THR A 5 11.95 -23.63 20.53
CA THR A 5 10.92 -24.65 20.32
C THR A 5 9.55 -24.01 20.49
N LEU A 6 8.69 -24.15 19.47
CA LEU A 6 7.30 -23.72 19.54
C LEU A 6 6.41 -24.93 19.87
N HIS A 7 5.57 -24.79 20.89
CA HIS A 7 4.56 -25.79 21.28
C HIS A 7 3.17 -25.30 20.91
N ASP A 8 2.19 -26.21 20.92
CA ASP A 8 0.76 -25.88 20.69
C ASP A 8 0.49 -25.21 19.33
N LEU A 9 1.22 -25.60 18.29
CA LEU A 9 0.93 -25.24 16.90
C LEU A 9 -0.21 -26.11 16.36
N ASP A 10 -1.32 -25.48 16.00
CA ASP A 10 -2.43 -26.16 15.34
C ASP A 10 -2.00 -26.76 13.98
N ASP A 11 -2.63 -27.87 13.59
CA ASP A 11 -2.36 -28.55 12.32
C ASP A 11 -2.56 -27.62 11.11
N ASP A 12 -3.55 -26.72 11.18
CA ASP A 12 -3.77 -25.70 10.16
C ASP A 12 -2.59 -24.73 10.04
N MET A 13 -1.96 -24.38 11.16
CA MET A 13 -0.78 -23.51 11.18
C MET A 13 0.42 -24.23 10.57
N LEU A 14 0.63 -25.50 10.93
CA LEU A 14 1.69 -26.35 10.38
C LEU A 14 1.52 -26.54 8.86
N ALA A 15 0.30 -26.78 8.40
CA ALA A 15 -0.02 -26.91 6.98
C ALA A 15 0.28 -25.62 6.21
N ARG A 16 -0.15 -24.47 6.73
CA ARG A 16 0.13 -23.16 6.13
C ARG A 16 1.62 -22.88 6.06
N LEU A 17 2.36 -23.15 7.13
CA LEU A 17 3.81 -22.96 7.16
C LEU A 17 4.51 -23.83 6.12
N CYS A 18 4.09 -25.09 5.96
CA CYS A 18 4.59 -25.99 4.93
C CYS A 18 4.34 -25.46 3.51
N ILE A 19 3.12 -24.98 3.27
CA ILE A 19 2.71 -24.39 1.99
C ILE A 19 3.56 -23.15 1.66
N LEU A 20 3.78 -22.25 2.62
CA LEU A 20 4.62 -21.07 2.44
C LEU A 20 6.07 -21.45 2.16
N ALA A 21 6.64 -22.38 2.92
CA ALA A 21 8.01 -22.84 2.73
C ALA A 21 8.22 -23.44 1.32
N THR A 22 7.26 -24.24 0.86
CA THR A 22 7.27 -24.83 -0.49
C THR A 22 7.19 -23.75 -1.57
N GLN A 23 6.31 -22.76 -1.41
CA GLN A 23 6.16 -21.65 -2.35
C GLN A 23 7.42 -20.78 -2.44
N HIS A 24 8.10 -20.57 -1.31
CA HIS A 24 9.33 -19.78 -1.25
C HIS A 24 10.59 -20.59 -1.61
N GLY A 25 10.47 -21.91 -1.77
CA GLY A 25 11.58 -22.81 -2.09
C GLY A 25 12.57 -22.99 -0.94
N ARG A 26 12.08 -22.99 0.31
CA ARG A 26 12.90 -23.06 1.54
C ARG A 26 12.44 -24.16 2.48
N SER A 27 13.24 -24.43 3.51
CA SER A 27 12.85 -25.32 4.59
C SER A 27 11.77 -24.67 5.47
N MET A 28 10.97 -25.49 6.15
CA MET A 28 9.95 -25.01 7.10
C MET A 28 10.57 -24.17 8.23
N GLU A 29 11.76 -24.54 8.69
CA GLU A 29 12.51 -23.80 9.73
C GLU A 29 12.95 -22.42 9.23
N ASP A 30 13.50 -22.35 8.01
CA ASP A 30 13.93 -21.08 7.43
C ASP A 30 12.75 -20.14 7.17
N GLU A 31 11.61 -20.68 6.75
CA GLU A 31 10.39 -19.91 6.58
C GLU A 31 9.86 -19.40 7.91
N ALA A 32 9.79 -20.25 8.94
CA ALA A 32 9.38 -19.84 10.29
C ALA A 32 10.29 -18.73 10.84
N ARG A 33 11.61 -18.89 10.67
CA ARG A 33 12.60 -17.88 11.06
C ARG A 33 12.35 -16.57 10.33
N ARG A 34 12.06 -16.62 9.03
CA ARG A 34 11.82 -15.41 8.22
C ARG A 34 10.56 -14.69 8.64
N ILE A 35 9.47 -15.42 8.89
CA ILE A 35 8.20 -14.86 9.40
C ILE A 35 8.41 -14.19 10.77
N LEU A 36 9.16 -14.84 11.67
CA LEU A 36 9.48 -14.24 12.98
C LEU A 36 10.33 -12.97 12.84
N ILE A 37 11.32 -12.96 11.94
CA ILE A 37 12.13 -11.77 11.67
C ILE A 37 11.26 -10.63 11.13
N ASP A 38 10.37 -10.91 10.19
CA ASP A 38 9.47 -9.92 9.58
C ASP A 38 8.50 -9.33 10.62
N ALA A 39 7.92 -10.19 11.46
CA ALA A 39 7.01 -9.78 12.53
C ALA A 39 7.71 -8.98 13.65
N LEU A 40 8.97 -9.29 13.97
CA LEU A 40 9.76 -8.61 15.00
C LEU A 40 10.45 -7.33 14.49
N CYS A 41 10.69 -7.24 13.18
CA CYS A 41 11.24 -6.08 12.51
C CYS A 41 10.20 -5.49 11.55
N PRO A 42 9.06 -4.96 12.05
CA PRO A 42 8.11 -4.23 11.24
C PRO A 42 8.74 -2.88 10.86
N ASP A 43 9.68 -2.88 9.93
CA ASP A 43 10.33 -1.67 9.47
C ASP A 43 9.39 -0.93 8.53
N THR A 44 8.73 0.08 9.10
CA THR A 44 8.60 1.47 8.62
C THR A 44 8.23 1.76 7.16
N ALA A 45 7.80 0.76 6.38
CA ALA A 45 7.35 0.91 5.00
C ALA A 45 5.89 1.42 4.91
N SER A 46 5.53 2.44 5.69
CA SER A 46 4.36 3.28 5.39
C SER A 46 4.41 4.58 6.18
N ALA A 47 5.41 5.41 5.88
CA ALA A 47 5.12 6.84 5.78
C ALA A 47 5.23 7.18 4.28
N PRO A 48 4.11 7.35 3.55
CA PRO A 48 4.18 8.15 2.35
C PRO A 48 4.70 9.51 2.82
N SER A 49 5.92 9.85 2.41
CA SER A 49 6.46 11.19 2.58
C SER A 49 5.38 12.15 2.09
N PRO A 50 4.92 13.13 2.89
CA PRO A 50 4.08 14.18 2.35
C PRO A 50 4.96 14.88 1.33
N SER A 51 4.72 14.62 0.04
CA SER A 51 5.12 15.52 -1.02
C SER A 51 4.42 16.83 -0.72
N VAL A 52 5.11 17.68 0.05
CA VAL A 52 4.81 19.10 0.20
C VAL A 52 5.10 19.71 -1.18
N GLY A 53 4.15 19.53 -2.09
CA GLY A 53 4.06 20.30 -3.31
C GLY A 53 3.67 21.70 -2.91
N GLY A 54 4.65 22.58 -2.77
CA GLY A 54 4.42 23.99 -2.51
C GLY A 54 3.63 24.60 -3.67
N ASP A 55 2.35 24.88 -3.44
CA ASP A 55 1.57 25.80 -4.25
C ASP A 55 1.87 27.24 -3.79
N SER A 56 3.11 27.67 -3.97
CA SER A 56 3.44 29.10 -3.98
C SER A 56 3.34 29.57 -5.43
N GLY A 57 2.22 30.21 -5.79
CA GLY A 57 2.08 30.72 -7.15
C GLY A 57 0.78 31.46 -7.47
N ALA A 58 0.59 32.62 -6.85
CA ALA A 58 -0.12 33.79 -7.39
C ALA A 58 -1.65 33.71 -7.62
N SER A 59 -2.40 34.27 -6.66
CA SER A 59 -3.47 35.23 -7.02
C SER A 59 -2.80 36.52 -7.49
N PRO A 60 -3.22 37.10 -8.64
CA PRO A 60 -4.19 38.20 -8.54
C PRO A 60 -5.20 38.31 -9.71
N GLU A 61 -6.38 38.84 -9.37
CA GLU A 61 -7.10 39.89 -10.09
C GLU A 61 -7.45 39.69 -11.58
N ALA A 62 -8.74 39.46 -11.88
CA ALA A 62 -9.39 40.15 -12.99
C ALA A 62 -10.90 40.22 -12.77
N SER A 63 -11.31 41.32 -12.15
CA SER A 63 -12.64 41.91 -12.20
C SER A 63 -13.22 41.92 -13.63
N GLY A 64 -14.53 41.74 -13.76
CA GLY A 64 -15.25 42.28 -14.91
C GLY A 64 -16.32 41.37 -15.47
N ASP A 65 -17.50 41.46 -14.87
CA ASP A 65 -18.79 41.07 -15.43
C ASP A 65 -18.93 41.55 -16.89
N ALA A 66 -19.08 40.61 -17.83
CA ALA A 66 -19.47 40.93 -19.21
C ALA A 66 -20.33 39.81 -19.82
N ARG A 67 -21.64 39.92 -19.56
CA ARG A 67 -22.74 39.85 -20.54
C ARG A 67 -22.58 38.90 -21.75
N LEU A 68 -23.56 37.98 -21.84
CA LEU A 68 -24.33 37.58 -23.04
C LEU A 68 -23.57 36.75 -24.10
N LYS A 69 -24.07 35.64 -24.66
CA LYS A 69 -25.42 35.25 -25.07
C LYS A 69 -25.40 33.73 -25.37
N PRO A 70 -26.46 32.94 -25.11
CA PRO A 70 -26.59 31.60 -25.69
C PRO A 70 -27.10 31.71 -27.14
N PRO A 71 -26.48 31.06 -28.14
CA PRO A 71 -27.15 30.78 -29.40
C PRO A 71 -28.03 29.53 -29.26
N ALA A 72 -29.30 29.72 -29.57
CA ALA A 72 -30.34 28.72 -29.67
C ALA A 72 -30.44 28.17 -31.11
N PHE A 73 -31.27 27.11 -31.24
CA PHE A 73 -31.91 26.56 -32.46
C PHE A 73 -31.09 25.48 -33.21
N SER A 74 -31.57 24.21 -33.19
CA SER A 74 -32.36 23.50 -34.25
C SER A 74 -31.51 23.22 -35.51
N THR A 75 -31.41 22.03 -36.10
CA THR A 75 -32.38 20.97 -36.48
C THR A 75 -31.57 19.78 -37.03
N ASP A 76 -31.95 18.53 -36.74
CA ASP A 76 -32.48 17.53 -37.70
C ASP A 76 -31.56 17.14 -38.88
N THR A 77 -31.10 15.88 -38.89
CA THR A 77 -30.96 14.97 -40.05
C THR A 77 -30.76 13.54 -39.53
#